data_AF-A0A3S5DC77-F1
#
_entry.id   AF-A0A3S5DC77-F1
#
_cell.length_a   1.000
_cell.length_b   1.000
_cell.length_c   1.000
_cell.angle_alpha   90.00
_cell.angle_beta   90.00
_cell.angle_gamma   90.00
#
_symmetry.space_group_name_H-M   'P 1'
#
loop_
_entity.id
_entity.type
_entity.pdbx_description
1 polymer ?
#
loop_
_entity_poly.entity_id
_entity_poly.type
_entity_poly.pdbx_seq_one_letter_code
_entity_poly.pdbx_strand_id
1 'polypeptide(L)' 'MNDSEFHRLADTLWLAIEERLDDWDGDSDIDCEINGGVLTLSFGERQ' A
#
# COMPACT_ATOMS: atom_id res chain seq x y z
N MET A 1 5.42 -20.33 9.17
CA MET A 1 5.37 -19.70 7.84
C MET A 1 6.75 -19.86 7.24
N ASN A 2 6.87 -20.46 6.07
CA ASN A 2 8.14 -20.53 5.36
C ASN A 2 8.36 -19.24 4.54
N ASP A 3 9.59 -18.98 4.12
CA ASP A 3 9.94 -17.77 3.39
C ASP A 3 9.10 -17.58 2.13
N SER A 4 8.80 -18.66 1.39
CA SER A 4 7.95 -18.59 0.19
C SER A 4 6.50 -18.22 0.50
N GLU A 5 5.96 -18.69 1.63
CA GLU A 5 4.63 -18.30 2.12
C GLU A 5 4.61 -16.82 2.54
N PHE A 6 5.67 -16.33 3.18
CA PHE A 6 5.80 -14.92 3.53
C PHE A 6 5.83 -14.03 2.28
N HIS A 7 6.71 -14.33 1.33
CA HIS A 7 6.81 -13.56 0.08
C HIS A 7 5.49 -13.54 -0.68
N ARG A 8 4.83 -14.69 -0.83
CA ARG A 8 3.52 -14.75 -1.50
C ARG A 8 2.47 -13.88 -0.81
N LEU A 9 2.40 -13.91 0.53
CA LEU A 9 1.43 -13.10 1.28
C LEU A 9 1.76 -11.62 1.22
N ALA A 10 3.04 -11.25 1.30
CA ALA A 10 3.50 -9.87 1.19
C ALA A 10 3.19 -9.29 -0.19
N ASP A 11 3.51 -10.02 -1.27
CA ASP A 11 3.24 -9.59 -2.64
C ASP A 11 1.73 -9.47 -2.91
N THR A 12 0.93 -10.38 -2.36
CA THR A 12 -0.54 -10.33 -2.49
C THR A 12 -1.12 -9.12 -1.75
N LEU A 13 -0.63 -8.85 -0.53
CA LEU A 13 -1.05 -7.69 0.25
C LEU A 13 -0.65 -6.39 -0.45
N TRP A 14 0.54 -6.36 -1.04
CA TRP A 14 1.07 -5.24 -1.79
C TRP A 14 0.16 -4.87 -2.97
N LEU A 15 -0.13 -5.85 -3.83
CA LEU A 15 -1.01 -5.66 -4.99
C LEU A 15 -2.40 -5.14 -4.58
N ALA A 16 -2.97 -5.70 -3.50
CA ALA A 16 -4.28 -5.28 -3.03
C ALA A 16 -4.30 -3.83 -2.50
N ILE A 17 -3.19 -3.33 -1.96
CA ILE A 17 -3.08 -1.94 -1.50
C ILE A 17 -2.95 -1.00 -2.70
N GLU A 18 -2.09 -1.34 -3.68
CA GLU A 18 -1.93 -0.57 -4.91
C GLU A 18 -3.25 -0.44 -5.67
N GLU A 19 -3.94 -1.55 -5.95
CA GLU A 19 -5.23 -1.53 -6.65
C GLU A 19 -6.26 -0.66 -5.94
N ARG A 20 -6.29 -0.68 -4.60
CA ARG A 20 -7.25 0.10 -3.81
C ARG A 20 -6.95 1.60 -3.82
N LEU A 21 -5.67 1.96 -3.90
CA LEU A 21 -5.22 3.35 -3.98
C LEU A 21 -5.35 3.90 -5.40
N ASP A 22 -5.10 3.10 -6.43
CA ASP A 22 -5.33 3.47 -7.83
C ASP A 22 -6.83 3.67 -8.13
N ASP A 23 -7.70 2.85 -7.54
CA ASP A 23 -9.16 3.00 -7.64
C ASP A 23 -9.72 4.16 -6.79
N TRP A 24 -8.89 4.83 -5.98
CA TRP A 24 -9.33 5.93 -5.14
C TRP A 24 -9.52 7.22 -5.95
N ASP A 25 -10.75 7.44 -6.41
CA ASP A 25 -11.21 8.70 -7.04
C ASP A 25 -11.64 9.77 -6.00
N GLY A 26 -11.14 9.67 -4.77
CA GLY A 26 -11.48 10.59 -3.69
C GLY A 26 -10.56 11.80 -3.69
N ASP A 27 -11.12 12.98 -3.38
CA ASP A 27 -10.41 14.27 -3.27
C ASP A 27 -9.38 14.33 -2.12
N SER A 28 -9.17 13.21 -1.41
CA SER A 28 -8.15 13.07 -0.37
C SER A 28 -6.80 12.81 -1.02
N ASP A 29 -5.85 13.69 -0.76
CA ASP A 29 -4.45 13.52 -1.12
C ASP A 29 -3.83 12.39 -0.28
N ILE A 30 -3.61 11.22 -0.89
CA ILE A 30 -3.02 10.06 -0.21
C ILE A 30 -1.69 9.73 -0.92
N ASP A 31 -0.59 10.01 -0.24
CA ASP A 31 0.74 9.65 -0.72
C ASP A 31 1.10 8.23 -0.28
N CYS A 32 1.72 7.49 -1.20
CA CYS A 32 2.18 6.12 -0.98
C CYS A 32 3.67 6.02 -1.32
N GLU A 33 4.49 5.59 -0.36
CA GLU A 33 5.93 5.39 -0.56
C GLU A 33 6.41 4.03 -0.03
N ILE A 34 7.37 3.41 -0.75
CA ILE A 34 8.08 2.21 -0.30
C ILE A 34 9.53 2.56 0.01
N ASN A 35 9.94 2.32 1.25
CA ASN A 35 11.31 2.53 1.69
C ASN A 35 11.84 1.27 2.37
N GLY A 36 12.77 0.56 1.73
CA GLY A 36 13.44 -0.62 2.31
C GLY A 36 12.51 -1.79 2.67
N GLY A 37 11.41 -1.97 1.92
CA GLY A 37 10.40 -2.99 2.20
C GLY A 37 9.34 -2.58 3.23
N VAL A 38 9.36 -1.32 3.68
CA VAL A 38 8.31 -0.73 4.51
C VAL A 38 7.42 0.14 3.63
N LEU A 39 6.12 -0.12 3.67
CA LEU A 39 5.11 0.74 3.09
C LEU A 39 4.75 1.86 4.06
N THR A 40 4.77 3.10 3.58
CA THR A 40 4.30 4.26 4.32
C THR A 40 3.18 4.94 3.54
N LEU A 41 2.02 5.10 4.18
CA LEU A 41 0.89 5.85 3.64
C LEU A 41 0.77 7.16 4.41
N SER A 42 0.75 8.28 3.71
CA SER A 42 0.52 9.61 4.28
C SER A 42 -0.84 10.11 3.82
N PHE A 43 -1.65 10.57 4.77
CA PHE A 43 -2.99 11.08 4.48
C PHE A 43 -2.95 12.60 4.64
N GLY A 44 -3.31 13.33 3.60
CA GLY A 44 -3.45 14.78 3.63
C GLY A 44 -4.44 15.24 4.70
N GLU A 45 -4.23 16.43 5.25
CA GLU A 45 -5.15 16.99 6.23
C GLU A 45 -6.51 17.27 5.58
N ARG A 46 -7.60 16.88 6.26
CA ARG A 46 -8.95 17.21 5.81
C ARG A 46 -9.15 18.73 5.91
N GLN A 47 -9.35 19.41 4.77
CA GLN A 47 -9.93 20.76 4.74
C GLN A 47 -11.43 20.70 5.03
#